data_AF-A0A4D5RTT4-F1
#
_entry.id   AF-A0A4D5RTT4-F1
#
_cell.length_a   1.000
_cell.length_b   1.000
_cell.length_c   1.000
_cell.angle_alpha   90.00
_cell.angle_beta   90.00
_cell.angle_gamma   90.00
#
_symmetry.space_group_name_H-M   'P 1'
#
loop_
_entity.id
_entity.type
_entity.pdbx_description
1 polymer ?
#
loop_
_entity_poly.entity_id
_entity_poly.type
_entity_poly.pdbx_seq_one_letter_code
_entity_poly.pdbx_strand_id
1 'polypeptide(L)'
;QQALQIGDANGVAALVTAGTSNRDLIVKELHAQSDQLIASTYASCKQLLEDQANRFGDLTALCTAGFSEEQRALQRAVADVKTTVSTNRNIMTKELREQSNQLMPAREGMSQKQICISTEMTCRWDLGDWASRKAVDGLAYGSRSYESTSCKVFGYNMALVLKLHKKNSEDIDVICDIRTYPDGSDQEVDWPFNKSLVFGINHPTDGSKSITYKIRAYGYKHSSLKPLCTVKELDEGMFVSFNTLQLFLQVLS
;
A
#
# COMPACT_ATOMS: atom_id res chain seq x y z
N GLN A 1 -62.47 26.11 -106.73
CA GLN A 1 -62.11 27.27 -105.89
C GLN A 1 -62.51 26.92 -104.47
N GLN A 2 -61.55 26.55 -103.62
CA GLN A 2 -61.60 26.19 -102.18
C GLN A 2 -60.31 25.36 -101.97
N ALA A 3 -59.13 25.85 -101.59
CA ALA A 3 -58.76 26.96 -100.72
C ALA A 3 -59.42 26.89 -99.34
N LEU A 4 -59.19 25.80 -98.60
CA LEU A 4 -59.35 25.69 -97.15
C LEU A 4 -58.63 24.41 -96.67
N GLN A 5 -57.94 24.50 -95.54
CA GLN A 5 -57.10 23.48 -94.89
C GLN A 5 -55.58 23.43 -95.19
N ILE A 6 -54.95 24.57 -95.45
CA ILE A 6 -53.52 24.76 -95.11
C ILE A 6 -53.41 26.00 -94.23
N GLY A 7 -54.13 26.00 -93.11
CA GLY A 7 -54.14 27.10 -92.14
C GLY A 7 -53.61 26.71 -90.76
N ASP A 8 -53.67 25.42 -90.39
CA ASP A 8 -53.55 25.03 -88.98
C ASP A 8 -52.29 24.23 -88.63
N ALA A 9 -51.70 23.50 -89.58
CA ALA A 9 -50.54 22.64 -89.28
C ALA A 9 -49.27 23.44 -88.95
N ASN A 10 -49.01 24.55 -89.67
CA ASN A 10 -47.84 25.40 -89.44
C ASN A 10 -47.97 26.24 -88.15
N GLY A 11 -49.18 26.67 -87.79
CA GLY A 11 -49.44 27.39 -86.54
C GLY A 11 -49.26 26.49 -85.31
N VAL A 12 -49.80 25.27 -85.36
CA VAL A 12 -49.66 24.28 -84.28
C VAL A 12 -48.22 23.81 -84.12
N ALA A 13 -47.48 23.57 -85.21
CA ALA A 13 -46.06 23.20 -85.14
C ALA A 13 -45.19 24.33 -84.54
N ALA A 14 -45.45 25.58 -84.90
CA ALA A 14 -44.76 26.73 -84.33
C ALA A 14 -45.09 26.93 -82.83
N LEU A 15 -46.36 26.75 -82.43
CA LEU A 15 -46.80 26.80 -81.04
C LEU A 15 -46.21 25.68 -80.18
N VAL A 16 -46.13 24.45 -80.71
CA VAL A 16 -45.49 23.32 -80.03
C VAL A 16 -43.99 23.57 -79.86
N THR A 17 -43.31 24.09 -80.89
CA THR A 17 -41.87 24.40 -80.85
C THR A 17 -41.56 25.56 -79.89
N ALA A 18 -42.40 26.59 -79.86
CA ALA A 18 -42.28 27.68 -78.89
C ALA A 18 -42.57 27.19 -77.45
N GLY A 19 -43.54 26.29 -77.28
CA GLY A 19 -43.87 25.67 -76.00
C GLY A 19 -42.77 24.77 -75.45
N THR A 20 -42.10 23.98 -76.30
CA THR A 20 -40.92 23.18 -75.89
C THR A 20 -39.72 24.06 -75.60
N SER A 21 -39.46 25.09 -76.40
CA SER A 21 -38.37 26.05 -76.15
C SER A 21 -38.52 26.80 -74.82
N ASN A 22 -39.74 27.22 -74.46
CA ASN A 22 -40.01 27.85 -73.16
C ASN A 22 -39.86 26.88 -71.99
N ARG A 23 -40.25 25.60 -72.14
CA ARG A 23 -40.01 24.57 -71.11
C ARG A 23 -38.53 24.35 -70.87
N ASP A 24 -37.73 24.25 -71.92
CA ASP A 24 -36.27 24.05 -71.79
C ASP A 24 -35.58 25.24 -71.11
N LEU A 25 -36.04 26.47 -71.39
CA LEU A 25 -35.56 27.67 -70.69
C LEU A 25 -35.89 27.64 -69.20
N ILE A 26 -37.12 27.28 -68.83
CA ILE A 26 -37.54 27.17 -67.42
C ILE A 26 -36.74 26.10 -66.68
N VAL A 27 -36.52 24.93 -67.31
CA VAL A 27 -35.73 23.84 -66.70
C VAL A 27 -34.28 24.25 -66.50
N LYS A 28 -33.67 24.95 -67.46
CA LYS A 28 -32.30 25.48 -67.33
C LYS A 28 -32.17 26.49 -66.19
N GLU A 29 -33.13 27.41 -66.08
CA GLU A 29 -33.15 28.40 -65.00
C GLU A 29 -33.30 27.73 -63.62
N LEU A 30 -34.20 26.73 -63.51
CA LEU A 30 -34.37 25.97 -62.27
C LEU A 30 -33.11 25.18 -61.88
N HIS A 31 -32.41 24.58 -62.86
CA HIS A 31 -31.13 23.93 -62.59
C HIS A 31 -30.06 24.93 -62.14
N ALA A 32 -29.94 26.07 -62.80
CA ALA A 32 -28.99 27.11 -62.41
C ALA A 32 -29.24 27.62 -60.99
N GLN A 33 -30.51 27.86 -60.63
CA GLN A 33 -30.89 28.27 -59.28
C GLN A 33 -30.63 27.16 -58.24
N SER A 34 -30.91 25.90 -58.58
CA SER A 34 -30.62 24.74 -57.73
C SER A 34 -29.12 24.61 -57.47
N ASP A 35 -28.30 24.69 -58.51
CA ASP A 35 -26.84 24.59 -58.39
C ASP A 35 -26.27 25.73 -57.55
N GLN A 36 -26.80 26.95 -57.71
CA GLN A 36 -26.40 28.10 -56.91
C GLN A 36 -26.78 27.93 -55.43
N LEU A 37 -27.98 27.42 -55.14
CA LEU A 37 -28.42 27.16 -53.76
C LEU A 37 -27.57 26.07 -53.11
N ILE A 38 -27.26 24.99 -53.83
CA ILE A 38 -26.40 23.90 -53.37
C ILE A 38 -25.00 24.43 -53.07
N ALA A 39 -24.40 25.19 -53.98
CA ALA A 39 -23.07 25.77 -53.79
C ALA A 39 -23.02 26.72 -52.59
N SER A 40 -24.01 27.59 -52.43
CA SER A 40 -24.12 28.51 -51.29
C SER A 40 -24.27 27.75 -49.96
N THR A 41 -25.13 26.73 -49.94
CA THR A 41 -25.37 25.90 -48.74
C THR A 41 -24.11 25.13 -48.37
N TYR A 42 -23.43 24.55 -49.37
CA TYR A 42 -22.16 23.85 -49.18
C TYR A 42 -21.09 24.79 -48.59
N ALA A 43 -20.93 25.99 -49.16
CA ALA A 43 -19.97 26.97 -48.65
C ALA A 43 -20.26 27.38 -47.20
N SER A 44 -21.53 27.63 -46.87
CA SER A 44 -21.94 27.97 -45.49
C SER A 44 -21.68 26.82 -44.51
N CYS A 45 -22.03 25.58 -44.88
CA CYS A 45 -21.78 24.40 -44.04
C CYS A 45 -20.29 24.14 -43.85
N LYS A 46 -19.49 24.31 -44.92
CA LYS A 46 -18.03 24.17 -44.87
C LYS A 46 -17.42 25.19 -43.90
N GLN A 47 -17.80 26.46 -44.01
CA GLN A 47 -17.30 27.50 -43.12
C GLN A 47 -17.66 27.21 -41.65
N LEU A 48 -18.90 26.78 -41.39
CA LEU A 48 -19.35 26.43 -40.03
C LEU A 48 -18.51 25.29 -39.43
N LEU A 49 -18.19 24.26 -40.23
CA LEU A 49 -17.37 23.14 -39.80
C LEU A 49 -15.92 23.57 -39.53
N GLU A 50 -15.35 24.42 -40.38
CA GLU A 50 -14.00 24.97 -40.20
C GLU A 50 -13.93 25.84 -38.94
N ASP A 51 -14.91 26.71 -38.70
CA ASP A 51 -14.99 27.54 -37.51
C ASP A 51 -15.15 26.70 -36.24
N GLN A 52 -15.95 25.63 -36.27
CA GLN A 52 -16.07 24.69 -35.16
C GLN A 52 -14.76 23.93 -34.91
N ALA A 53 -14.10 23.44 -35.95
CA ALA A 53 -12.82 22.75 -35.85
C ALA A 53 -11.74 23.66 -35.22
N ASN A 54 -11.71 24.93 -35.60
CA ASN A 54 -10.81 25.91 -35.01
C ASN A 54 -11.08 26.12 -33.52
N ARG A 55 -12.35 26.27 -33.12
CA ARG A 55 -12.74 26.39 -31.70
C ARG A 55 -12.36 25.17 -30.87
N PHE A 56 -12.50 23.97 -31.43
CA PHE A 56 -12.04 22.74 -30.77
C PHE A 56 -10.52 22.71 -30.62
N GLY A 57 -9.78 23.21 -31.61
CA GLY A 57 -8.33 23.40 -31.54
C GLY A 57 -7.92 24.33 -30.40
N ASP A 58 -8.56 25.50 -30.30
CA ASP A 58 -8.28 26.48 -29.24
C ASP A 58 -8.56 25.92 -27.85
N LEU A 59 -9.69 25.22 -27.67
CA LEU A 59 -10.04 24.62 -26.39
C LEU A 59 -9.04 23.52 -25.99
N THR A 60 -8.61 22.71 -26.96
CA THR A 60 -7.61 21.66 -26.73
C THR A 60 -6.27 22.26 -26.32
N ALA A 61 -5.86 23.35 -26.97
CA ALA A 61 -4.64 24.08 -26.62
C ALA A 61 -4.73 24.68 -25.21
N LEU A 62 -5.86 25.30 -24.85
CA LEU A 62 -6.08 25.84 -23.50
C LEU A 62 -6.06 24.75 -22.42
N CYS A 63 -6.76 23.64 -22.64
CA CYS A 63 -6.76 22.51 -21.70
C CYS A 63 -5.35 21.94 -21.52
N THR A 64 -4.62 21.71 -22.61
CA THR A 64 -3.23 21.23 -22.56
C THR A 64 -2.31 22.22 -21.84
N ALA A 65 -2.53 23.51 -22.11
CA ALA A 65 -2.06 24.69 -21.39
C ALA A 65 -2.09 24.51 -19.87
N GLY A 66 -3.33 24.47 -19.36
CA GLY A 66 -3.64 24.32 -17.94
C GLY A 66 -3.00 23.07 -17.37
N PHE A 67 -3.32 21.89 -17.92
CA PHE A 67 -2.81 20.62 -17.38
C PHE A 67 -1.28 20.59 -17.25
N SER A 68 -0.56 21.18 -18.20
CA SER A 68 0.90 21.29 -18.15
C SER A 68 1.39 22.20 -17.01
N GLU A 69 0.65 23.26 -16.71
CA GLU A 69 0.93 24.16 -15.59
C GLU A 69 0.67 23.48 -14.25
N GLU A 70 -0.48 22.81 -14.08
CA GLU A 70 -0.77 22.07 -12.84
C GLU A 70 0.22 20.93 -12.63
N GLN A 71 0.58 20.20 -13.69
CA GLN A 71 1.59 19.15 -13.61
C GLN A 71 2.95 19.70 -13.16
N ARG A 72 3.38 20.86 -13.69
CA ARG A 72 4.61 21.53 -13.25
C ARG A 72 4.53 22.00 -11.80
N ALA A 73 3.38 22.49 -11.35
CA ALA A 73 3.17 22.88 -9.96
C ALA A 73 3.25 21.66 -9.02
N LEU A 74 2.61 20.55 -9.39
CA LEU A 74 2.64 19.32 -8.62
C LEU A 74 4.06 18.75 -8.53
N GLN A 75 4.82 18.73 -9.62
CA GLN A 75 6.22 18.27 -9.61
C GLN A 75 7.11 19.10 -8.68
N ARG A 76 6.91 20.44 -8.65
CA ARG A 76 7.61 21.32 -7.71
C ARG A 76 7.24 21.01 -6.26
N ALA A 77 5.94 20.89 -5.97
CA ALA A 77 5.48 20.54 -4.62
C ALA A 77 6.04 19.19 -4.14
N VAL A 78 6.07 18.17 -5.01
CA VAL A 78 6.67 16.87 -4.71
C VAL A 78 8.16 16.99 -4.41
N ALA A 79 8.90 17.78 -5.19
CA ALA A 79 10.33 18.01 -4.95
C ALA A 79 10.59 18.73 -3.61
N ASP A 80 9.79 19.74 -3.27
CA ASP A 80 9.89 20.47 -2.01
C ASP A 80 9.58 19.58 -0.81
N VAL A 81 8.52 18.78 -0.88
CA VAL A 81 8.16 17.80 0.16
C VAL A 81 9.29 16.79 0.33
N LYS A 82 9.81 16.21 -0.76
CA LYS A 82 10.92 15.26 -0.72
C LYS A 82 12.15 15.85 -0.05
N THR A 83 12.48 17.11 -0.37
CA THR A 83 13.62 17.83 0.20
C THR A 83 13.41 18.08 1.69
N THR A 84 12.22 18.54 2.08
CA THR A 84 11.85 18.80 3.48
C THR A 84 11.93 17.53 4.33
N VAL A 85 11.34 16.43 3.84
CA VAL A 85 11.36 15.13 4.53
C VAL A 85 12.80 14.63 4.70
N SER A 86 13.62 14.74 3.65
CA SER A 86 15.02 14.30 3.71
C SER A 86 15.83 15.13 4.72
N THR A 87 15.62 16.44 4.75
CA THR A 87 16.25 17.35 5.71
C THR A 87 15.84 17.02 7.14
N ASN A 88 14.54 16.87 7.40
CA ASN A 88 14.02 16.51 8.73
C ASN A 88 14.55 15.16 9.19
N ARG A 89 14.62 14.16 8.30
CA ARG A 89 15.23 12.86 8.60
C ARG A 89 16.68 12.99 9.04
N ASN A 90 17.46 13.82 8.34
CA ASN A 90 18.87 14.04 8.67
C ASN A 90 19.04 14.77 10.00
N ILE A 91 18.21 15.79 10.29
CA ILE A 91 18.18 16.49 11.58
C ILE A 91 17.88 15.51 12.70
N MET A 92 16.79 14.74 12.58
CA MET A 92 16.39 13.76 13.59
C MET A 92 17.46 12.68 13.81
N THR A 93 18.12 12.22 12.74
CA THR A 93 19.23 11.26 12.86
C THR A 93 20.43 11.87 13.60
N LYS A 94 20.74 13.15 13.34
CA LYS A 94 21.82 13.85 14.03
C LYS A 94 21.50 14.07 15.50
N GLU A 95 20.28 14.47 15.81
CA GLU A 95 19.81 14.69 17.19
C GLU A 95 19.77 13.39 17.99
N LEU A 96 19.28 12.29 17.40
CA LEU A 96 19.35 10.97 18.03
C LEU A 96 20.78 10.51 18.27
N ARG A 97 21.71 10.78 17.33
CA ARG A 97 23.13 10.47 17.52
C ARG A 97 23.73 11.29 18.65
N GLU A 98 23.40 12.58 18.72
CA GLU A 98 23.87 13.48 19.77
C GLU A 98 23.34 13.04 21.15
N GLN A 99 22.04 12.75 21.26
CA GLN A 99 21.44 12.22 22.48
C GLN A 99 22.07 10.88 22.88
N SER A 100 22.29 9.98 21.92
CA SER A 100 22.99 8.71 22.16
C SER A 100 24.41 8.95 22.69
N ASN A 101 25.16 9.89 22.08
CA ASN A 101 26.52 10.24 22.51
C ASN A 101 26.55 10.88 23.90
N GLN A 102 25.53 11.66 24.28
CA GLN A 102 25.40 12.20 25.64
C GLN A 102 25.04 11.12 26.66
N LEU A 103 24.32 10.07 26.25
CA LEU A 103 23.96 8.94 27.12
C LEU A 103 25.16 7.99 27.38
N MET A 104 26.12 7.91 26.46
CA MET A 104 27.29 7.03 26.58
C MET A 104 28.20 7.34 27.80
N PRO A 105 28.62 8.59 28.07
CA PRO A 105 29.40 8.91 29.27
C PRO A 105 28.55 8.82 30.55
N ALA A 106 27.22 9.03 30.47
CA ALA A 106 26.32 8.74 31.59
C ALA A 106 26.32 7.23 31.92
N ARG A 107 26.40 6.36 30.90
CA ARG A 107 26.51 4.90 31.05
C ARG A 107 27.87 4.45 31.59
N GLU A 108 28.97 5.10 31.19
CA GLU A 108 30.33 4.77 31.65
C GLU A 108 30.62 5.32 33.06
N GLY A 109 30.04 6.47 33.43
CA GLY A 109 30.05 7.00 34.81
C GLY A 109 29.08 6.31 35.77
N MET A 110 28.11 5.54 35.25
CA MET A 110 27.20 4.68 36.02
C MET A 110 27.74 3.24 36.17
N SER A 111 29.04 3.02 36.01
CA SER A 111 29.63 1.73 36.35
C SER A 111 29.58 1.48 37.86
N GLN A 112 28.99 0.33 38.20
CA GLN A 112 28.99 -0.42 39.47
C GLN A 112 27.96 -0.12 40.58
N LYS A 113 27.13 0.94 40.53
CA LYS A 113 26.15 1.15 41.62
C LYS A 113 24.76 1.63 41.24
N GLN A 114 24.35 1.41 40.00
CA GLN A 114 22.93 1.51 39.65
C GLN A 114 22.50 0.26 38.88
N ILE A 115 22.53 -0.87 39.60
CA ILE A 115 21.56 -1.93 39.37
C ILE A 115 20.21 -1.21 39.47
N CYS A 116 19.52 -1.07 38.34
CA CYS A 116 18.11 -0.75 38.39
C CYS A 116 17.49 -1.78 39.32
N ILE A 117 17.09 -1.36 40.52
CA ILE A 117 16.21 -2.11 41.42
C ILE A 117 14.81 -2.07 40.79
N SER A 118 14.73 -2.35 39.48
CA SER A 118 13.50 -2.78 38.87
C SER A 118 13.34 -4.21 39.35
N THR A 119 12.37 -4.42 40.23
CA THR A 119 11.97 -5.76 40.70
C THR A 119 11.59 -6.70 39.54
N GLU A 120 11.35 -6.14 38.35
CA GLU A 120 10.97 -6.86 37.15
C GLU A 120 11.74 -6.34 35.93
N MET A 121 12.34 -7.24 35.15
CA MET A 121 13.05 -6.89 33.92
C MET A 121 12.32 -7.54 32.73
N THR A 122 11.95 -6.74 31.73
CA THR A 122 11.13 -7.21 30.59
C THR A 122 11.85 -7.07 29.26
N CYS A 123 11.96 -8.17 28.52
CA CYS A 123 12.41 -8.19 27.13
C CYS A 123 11.18 -8.31 26.22
N ARG A 124 11.11 -7.47 25.18
CA ARG A 124 10.02 -7.48 24.19
C ARG A 124 10.55 -7.92 22.83
N TRP A 125 9.70 -8.60 22.06
CA TRP A 125 10.04 -9.10 20.75
C TRP A 125 8.85 -9.00 19.80
N ASP A 126 9.01 -8.20 18.75
CA ASP A 126 8.06 -8.11 17.64
C ASP A 126 8.49 -9.09 16.54
N LEU A 127 7.77 -10.21 16.42
CA LEU A 127 8.03 -11.23 15.41
C LEU A 127 7.19 -10.97 14.17
N GLY A 128 7.81 -10.41 13.13
CA GLY A 128 7.20 -10.21 11.82
C GLY A 128 7.09 -11.48 10.97
N ASP A 129 6.45 -11.36 9.80
CA ASP A 129 6.21 -12.44 8.84
C ASP A 129 5.41 -13.62 9.40
N TRP A 130 4.48 -13.36 10.33
CA TRP A 130 3.74 -14.38 11.05
C TRP A 130 3.06 -15.40 10.12
N ALA A 131 2.35 -14.94 9.09
CA ALA A 131 1.63 -15.76 8.13
C ALA A 131 2.54 -16.81 7.45
N SER A 132 3.73 -16.39 7.03
CA SER A 132 4.73 -17.29 6.43
C SER A 132 5.32 -18.26 7.45
N ARG A 133 5.47 -17.82 8.69
CA ARG A 133 6.07 -18.62 9.78
C ARG A 133 5.17 -19.73 10.28
N LYS A 134 3.85 -19.49 10.32
CA LYS A 134 2.82 -20.46 10.74
C LYS A 134 2.30 -21.36 9.61
N ALA A 135 2.72 -21.14 8.36
CA ALA A 135 2.23 -21.88 7.21
C ALA A 135 2.45 -23.41 7.37
N VAL A 136 1.36 -24.16 7.22
CA VAL A 136 1.28 -25.59 7.54
C VAL A 136 2.11 -26.45 6.58
N ASP A 137 2.18 -26.07 5.31
CA ASP A 137 2.89 -26.81 4.25
C ASP A 137 4.40 -26.90 4.53
N GLY A 138 4.95 -25.95 5.30
CA GLY A 138 6.35 -25.95 5.74
C GLY A 138 6.61 -26.66 7.07
N LEU A 139 5.57 -27.22 7.71
CA LEU A 139 5.61 -27.84 9.05
C LEU A 139 5.07 -29.28 9.02
N ALA A 140 5.46 -30.07 8.02
CA ALA A 140 5.16 -31.50 7.96
C ALA A 140 5.79 -32.24 9.17
N TYR A 141 4.99 -32.44 10.22
CA TYR A 141 5.32 -33.10 11.50
C TYR A 141 6.66 -32.66 12.12
N GLY A 142 6.60 -31.77 13.12
CA GLY A 142 7.83 -31.32 13.77
C GLY A 142 7.70 -30.05 14.60
N SER A 143 8.83 -29.44 14.89
CA SER A 143 8.91 -28.16 15.58
C SER A 143 9.82 -27.20 14.83
N ARG A 144 9.44 -25.92 14.77
CA ARG A 144 10.28 -24.85 14.26
C ARG A 144 10.49 -23.83 15.36
N SER A 145 11.73 -23.43 15.56
CA SER A 145 12.11 -22.48 16.62
C SER A 145 12.59 -21.18 16.00
N TYR A 146 12.20 -20.07 16.61
CA TYR A 146 12.62 -18.72 16.30
C TYR A 146 13.17 -18.10 17.57
N GLU A 147 14.17 -17.24 17.44
CA GLU A 147 14.86 -16.66 18.58
C GLU A 147 14.92 -15.13 18.46
N SER A 148 14.70 -14.45 19.57
CA SER A 148 14.86 -13.00 19.68
C SER A 148 16.33 -12.60 19.72
N THR A 149 16.61 -11.30 19.57
CA THR A 149 17.90 -10.76 20.03
C THR A 149 18.04 -11.00 21.54
N SER A 150 19.26 -11.25 22.00
CA SER A 150 19.52 -11.47 23.41
C SER A 150 19.48 -10.17 24.22
N CYS A 151 19.01 -10.24 25.46
CA CYS A 151 18.92 -9.15 26.41
C CYS A 151 19.66 -9.53 27.70
N LYS A 152 20.35 -8.56 28.31
CA LYS A 152 20.99 -8.76 29.63
C LYS A 152 19.98 -8.53 30.74
N VAL A 153 19.74 -9.57 31.54
CA VAL A 153 18.76 -9.57 32.63
C VAL A 153 19.38 -10.20 33.87
N PHE A 154 19.46 -9.46 34.98
CA PHE A 154 20.13 -9.89 36.21
C PHE A 154 21.56 -10.44 35.98
N GLY A 155 22.30 -9.87 35.03
CA GLY A 155 23.64 -10.31 34.66
C GLY A 155 23.69 -11.47 33.65
N TYR A 156 22.57 -12.18 33.42
CA TYR A 156 22.49 -13.24 32.42
C TYR A 156 22.19 -12.68 31.03
N ASN A 157 22.86 -13.21 30.01
CA ASN A 157 22.52 -12.95 28.62
C ASN A 157 21.44 -13.95 28.16
N MET A 158 20.21 -13.50 27.94
CA MET A 158 19.05 -14.35 27.68
C MET A 158 18.37 -13.98 26.36
N ALA A 159 17.87 -14.97 25.62
CA ALA A 159 17.01 -14.77 24.45
C ALA A 159 15.68 -15.50 24.63
N LEU A 160 14.60 -14.90 24.12
CA LEU A 160 13.29 -15.51 24.05
C LEU A 160 13.22 -16.42 22.81
N VAL A 161 12.75 -17.64 22.99
CA VAL A 161 12.61 -18.62 21.92
C VAL A 161 11.13 -18.95 21.74
N LEU A 162 10.60 -18.70 20.55
CA LEU A 162 9.27 -19.13 20.13
C LEU A 162 9.37 -20.44 19.36
N LYS A 163 8.64 -21.45 19.79
CA LYS A 163 8.55 -22.75 19.13
C LYS A 163 7.13 -22.96 18.62
N LEU A 164 7.01 -23.21 17.33
CA LEU A 164 5.77 -23.68 16.71
C LEU A 164 5.87 -25.19 16.57
N HIS A 165 4.98 -25.92 17.23
CA HIS A 165 5.01 -27.38 17.25
C HIS A 165 3.71 -27.95 16.70
N LYS A 166 3.80 -28.66 15.58
CA LYS A 166 2.66 -29.38 15.00
C LYS A 166 2.74 -30.84 15.40
N LYS A 167 1.75 -31.28 16.19
CA LYS A 167 1.53 -32.69 16.55
C LYS A 167 0.71 -33.40 15.45
N ASN A 168 0.12 -34.54 15.80
CA ASN A 168 -0.84 -35.27 14.98
C ASN A 168 -2.20 -34.55 14.83
N SER A 169 -2.40 -33.42 15.52
CA SER A 169 -3.60 -32.57 15.42
C SER A 169 -3.53 -31.62 14.22
N GLU A 170 -4.68 -31.06 13.83
CA GLU A 170 -4.74 -29.97 12.85
C GLU A 170 -4.11 -28.68 13.37
N ASP A 171 -4.24 -28.41 14.68
CA ASP A 171 -3.73 -27.18 15.30
C ASP A 171 -2.24 -27.25 15.67
N ILE A 172 -1.58 -26.08 15.58
CA ILE A 172 -0.17 -25.86 15.90
C ILE A 172 -0.06 -25.25 17.30
N ASP A 173 0.68 -25.92 18.17
CA ASP A 173 1.01 -25.43 19.52
C ASP A 173 2.05 -24.30 19.43
N VAL A 174 1.83 -23.23 20.19
CA VAL A 174 2.76 -22.11 20.37
C VAL A 174 3.39 -22.26 21.75
N ILE A 175 4.70 -22.44 21.79
CA ILE A 175 5.47 -22.68 23.01
C ILE A 175 6.54 -21.60 23.14
N CYS A 176 6.67 -20.99 24.32
CA CYS A 176 7.76 -20.06 24.63
C CYS A 176 8.79 -20.74 25.53
N ASP A 177 10.07 -20.50 25.24
CA ASP A 177 11.23 -21.00 25.96
C ASP A 177 12.26 -19.86 26.11
N ILE A 178 13.28 -20.06 26.93
CA ILE A 178 14.44 -19.18 27.04
C ILE A 178 15.70 -19.90 26.56
N ARG A 179 16.64 -19.13 26.04
CA ARG A 179 18.02 -19.56 25.84
C ARG A 179 18.95 -18.65 26.61
N THR A 180 19.81 -19.23 27.44
CA THR A 180 20.86 -18.50 28.17
C THR A 180 22.18 -18.69 27.47
N TYR A 181 22.91 -17.61 27.25
CA TYR A 181 24.24 -17.62 26.66
C TYR A 181 25.28 -17.31 27.74
N PRO A 182 26.21 -18.23 28.02
CA PRO A 182 27.34 -17.90 28.86
C PRO A 182 28.21 -16.88 28.11
N ASP A 183 28.46 -15.72 28.71
CA ASP A 183 29.18 -14.60 28.07
C ASP A 183 30.42 -14.17 28.86
N GLY A 184 31.13 -15.10 29.51
CA GLY A 184 32.42 -14.85 30.17
C GLY A 184 32.38 -13.90 31.37
N SER A 185 31.28 -13.16 31.52
CA SER A 185 30.87 -12.34 32.67
C SER A 185 30.11 -13.18 33.70
N ASP A 186 29.97 -14.49 33.45
CA ASP A 186 29.22 -15.45 34.28
C ASP A 186 29.81 -15.67 35.67
N GLN A 187 31.02 -15.13 35.96
CA GLN A 187 31.68 -15.27 37.25
C GLN A 187 30.97 -14.50 38.39
N GLU A 188 30.08 -13.54 38.06
CA GLU A 188 29.36 -12.71 39.04
C GLU A 188 27.88 -13.11 39.24
N VAL A 189 27.40 -14.18 38.59
CA VAL A 189 25.99 -14.62 38.64
C VAL A 189 25.81 -16.03 39.18
N ASP A 190 24.80 -16.24 40.02
CA ASP A 190 24.52 -17.52 40.67
C ASP A 190 23.98 -18.55 39.67
N TRP A 191 24.69 -19.65 39.46
CA TRP A 191 24.20 -20.76 38.63
C TRP A 191 23.72 -21.94 39.49
N PRO A 192 22.64 -22.64 39.10
CA PRO A 192 21.80 -22.40 37.92
C PRO A 192 20.86 -21.21 38.09
N PHE A 193 20.44 -20.62 36.96
CA PHE A 193 19.42 -19.55 36.94
C PHE A 193 18.16 -19.97 37.72
N ASN A 194 17.83 -19.24 38.78
CA ASN A 194 16.84 -19.63 39.79
C ASN A 194 15.62 -18.69 39.87
N LYS A 195 15.52 -17.73 38.96
CA LYS A 195 14.44 -16.72 38.96
C LYS A 195 13.13 -17.26 38.40
N SER A 196 12.05 -16.53 38.67
CA SER A 196 10.75 -16.81 38.04
C SER A 196 10.64 -16.07 36.72
N LEU A 197 10.06 -16.71 35.72
CA LEU A 197 9.89 -16.18 34.38
C LEU A 197 8.40 -16.12 34.05
N VAL A 198 7.96 -15.05 33.41
CA VAL A 198 6.64 -14.95 32.78
C VAL A 198 6.86 -14.73 31.30
N PHE A 199 6.40 -15.68 30.50
CA PHE A 199 6.29 -15.53 29.05
C PHE A 199 4.91 -14.97 28.74
N GLY A 200 4.82 -14.15 27.70
CA GLY A 200 3.51 -13.82 27.19
C GLY A 200 3.47 -13.24 25.79
N ILE A 201 2.25 -13.14 25.29
CA ILE A 201 1.88 -12.56 24.01
C ILE A 201 0.88 -11.45 24.29
N ASN A 202 1.18 -10.24 23.84
CA ASN A 202 0.32 -9.07 24.06
C ASN A 202 -0.70 -8.93 22.94
N HIS A 203 -1.93 -8.54 23.30
CA HIS A 203 -2.89 -8.11 22.30
C HIS A 203 -2.47 -6.75 21.74
N PRO A 204 -2.43 -6.56 20.42
CA PRO A 204 -1.83 -5.38 19.79
C PRO A 204 -2.57 -4.07 20.09
N THR A 205 -3.87 -4.14 20.40
CA THR A 205 -4.73 -2.97 20.63
C THR A 205 -5.35 -2.92 22.03
N ASP A 206 -5.27 -4.02 22.79
CA ASP A 206 -5.88 -4.12 24.11
C ASP A 206 -4.77 -4.43 25.13
N GLY A 207 -4.22 -3.38 25.73
CA GLY A 207 -3.12 -3.51 26.68
C GLY A 207 -3.46 -4.30 27.94
N SER A 208 -4.73 -4.60 28.19
CA SER A 208 -5.17 -5.44 29.32
C SER A 208 -5.20 -6.94 28.99
N LYS A 209 -5.18 -7.29 27.70
CA LYS A 209 -5.32 -8.66 27.21
C LYS A 209 -3.96 -9.23 26.82
N SER A 210 -3.53 -10.27 27.53
CA SER A 210 -2.34 -11.04 27.20
C SER A 210 -2.54 -12.52 27.48
N ILE A 211 -1.87 -13.38 26.70
CA ILE A 211 -1.76 -14.80 27.00
C ILE A 211 -0.42 -14.98 27.72
N THR A 212 -0.43 -15.53 28.94
CA THR A 212 0.79 -15.61 29.75
C THR A 212 0.98 -16.98 30.39
N TYR A 213 2.24 -17.34 30.60
CA TYR A 213 2.63 -18.55 31.31
C TYR A 213 3.82 -18.27 32.21
N LYS A 214 3.68 -18.61 33.49
CA LYS A 214 4.68 -18.38 34.52
C LYS A 214 5.37 -19.68 34.92
N ILE A 215 6.70 -19.66 34.97
CA ILE A 215 7.52 -20.78 35.42
C ILE A 215 8.54 -20.33 36.48
N ARG A 216 8.99 -21.28 37.30
CA ARG A 216 10.24 -21.13 38.05
C ARG A 216 11.35 -21.82 37.27
N ALA A 217 12.48 -21.14 37.10
CA ALA A 217 13.59 -21.72 36.36
C ALA A 217 14.33 -22.83 37.12
N TYR A 218 14.28 -22.83 38.46
CA TYR A 218 14.85 -23.91 39.26
C TYR A 218 14.12 -25.24 38.98
N GLY A 219 14.81 -26.20 38.39
CA GLY A 219 14.23 -27.48 37.96
C GLY A 219 13.62 -27.47 36.55
N TYR A 220 13.80 -26.38 35.81
CA TYR A 220 13.35 -26.26 34.42
C TYR A 220 14.08 -27.25 33.50
N LYS A 221 13.34 -28.20 32.92
CA LYS A 221 13.83 -29.05 31.83
C LYS A 221 13.16 -28.59 30.54
N HIS A 222 13.96 -28.21 29.53
CA HIS A 222 13.48 -27.78 28.21
C HIS A 222 12.48 -28.76 27.56
N SER A 223 12.48 -30.03 27.98
CA SER A 223 11.59 -31.09 27.48
C SER A 223 10.18 -31.08 28.08
N SER A 224 9.85 -30.19 29.03
CA SER A 224 8.57 -30.21 29.78
C SER A 224 7.69 -28.97 29.57
N LEU A 225 7.98 -28.16 28.55
CA LEU A 225 7.23 -26.94 28.28
C LEU A 225 5.82 -27.25 27.77
N LYS A 226 4.83 -26.67 28.46
CA LYS A 226 3.44 -26.69 28.02
C LYS A 226 3.22 -25.65 26.92
N PRO A 227 2.37 -25.93 25.92
CA PRO A 227 1.87 -24.91 25.00
C PRO A 227 1.30 -23.73 25.77
N LEU A 228 1.67 -22.53 25.36
CA LEU A 228 1.12 -21.27 25.86
C LEU A 228 -0.30 -21.07 25.30
N CYS A 229 -0.48 -21.38 24.02
CA CYS A 229 -1.73 -21.36 23.28
C CYS A 229 -1.54 -22.12 21.96
N THR A 230 -2.58 -22.14 21.13
CA THR A 230 -2.53 -22.59 19.73
C THR A 230 -2.45 -21.41 18.77
N VAL A 231 -2.02 -21.67 17.53
CA VAL A 231 -2.08 -20.66 16.45
C VAL A 231 -3.53 -20.21 16.20
N LYS A 232 -4.49 -21.13 16.30
CA LYS A 232 -5.91 -20.84 16.14
C LYS A 232 -6.41 -19.84 17.19
N GLU A 233 -6.05 -20.04 18.46
CA GLU A 233 -6.41 -19.10 19.54
C GLU A 233 -5.80 -17.70 19.33
N LEU A 234 -4.59 -17.61 18.74
CA LEU A 234 -3.99 -16.31 18.41
C LEU A 234 -4.75 -15.60 17.29
N ASP A 235 -5.17 -16.33 16.26
CA ASP A 235 -5.89 -15.77 15.13
C ASP A 235 -7.32 -15.35 15.54
N GLU A 236 -8.07 -16.24 16.17
CA GLU A 236 -9.43 -15.97 16.65
C GLU A 236 -9.43 -14.89 17.74
N GLY A 237 -8.38 -14.86 18.56
CA GLY A 237 -8.19 -13.86 19.61
C GLY A 237 -7.67 -12.50 19.12
N MET A 238 -7.38 -12.36 17.82
CA MET A 238 -6.81 -11.16 17.17
C MET A 238 -5.48 -10.67 17.76
N PHE A 239 -4.63 -11.59 18.22
CA PHE A 239 -3.31 -11.27 18.79
C PHE A 239 -2.25 -10.90 17.73
N VAL A 240 -2.57 -11.06 16.45
CA VAL A 240 -1.68 -10.74 15.33
C VAL A 240 -2.14 -9.45 14.68
N SER A 241 -1.24 -8.48 14.54
CA SER A 241 -1.50 -7.22 13.83
C SER A 241 -0.43 -6.95 12.79
N PHE A 242 -0.82 -6.52 11.60
CA PHE A 242 0.09 -6.25 10.48
C PHE A 242 1.14 -7.37 10.26
N ASN A 243 0.69 -8.63 10.29
CA ASN A 243 1.55 -9.81 10.12
C ASN A 243 2.66 -9.94 11.19
N THR A 244 2.45 -9.35 12.37
CA THR A 244 3.41 -9.30 13.48
C THR A 244 2.77 -9.81 14.76
N LEU A 245 3.52 -10.61 15.52
CA LEU A 245 3.17 -11.11 16.84
C LEU A 245 4.05 -10.45 17.91
N GLN A 246 3.44 -9.91 18.97
CA GLN A 246 4.16 -9.20 20.03
C GLN A 246 4.36 -10.10 21.25
N LEU A 247 5.60 -10.51 21.51
CA LEU A 247 5.96 -11.37 22.62
C LEU A 247 6.72 -10.61 23.70
N PHE A 248 6.66 -11.11 24.94
CA PHE A 248 7.47 -10.63 26.02
C PHE A 248 7.97 -11.75 26.94
N LEU A 249 9.11 -11.48 27.56
CA LEU A 249 9.67 -12.25 28.66
C LEU A 249 9.88 -11.30 29.84
N GLN A 250 9.30 -11.62 30.99
CA GLN A 250 9.51 -10.88 32.23
C GLN A 250 10.22 -11.77 33.24
N VAL A 251 11.34 -11.30 33.77
CA VAL A 251 12.08 -11.97 34.83
C VAL A 251 11.78 -11.31 36.16
N LEU A 252 11.29 -12.10 37.11
CA LEU A 252 10.91 -11.64 38.45
C LEU A 252 12.03 -11.96 39.44
N SER A 253 12.37 -10.99 40.28
CA SER A 253 13.44 -11.08 41.29
C SER A 253 13.22 -12.17 42.34
#